data_AF-A0A561X086-F1
#
_entry.id   AF-A0A561X086-F1
#
_cell.length_a   1.000
_cell.length_b   1.000
_cell.length_c   1.000
_cell.angle_alpha   90.00
_cell.angle_beta   90.00
_cell.angle_gamma   90.00
#
_symmetry.space_group_name_H-M   'P 1'
#
loop_
_entity.id
_entity.type
_entity.pdbx_description
1 polymer ?
#
loop_
_entity_poly.entity_id
_entity_poly.type
_entity_poly.pdbx_seq_one_letter_code
_entity_poly.pdbx_strand_id
1 'polypeptide(L)'
;MKMEMSKFILHGDILSMKVKIDGVDYTFGIRWRAPKKPYDETWELVSYAKNSTGEKDLSEEQIKKFMDTVNPKMNWNIADFQK
;
A
#
# COMPACT_ATOMS: atom_id res chain seq x y z
N MET A 1 5.23 -7.09 -14.49
CA MET A 1 4.87 -5.96 -13.60
C MET A 1 5.98 -5.68 -12.61
N LYS A 2 6.79 -4.68 -12.93
CA LYS A 2 7.83 -4.10 -12.07
C LYS A 2 7.22 -2.97 -11.26
N MET A 3 7.45 -2.97 -9.95
CA MET A 3 6.92 -1.96 -9.03
C MET A 3 8.06 -1.40 -8.20
N GLU A 4 8.19 -0.09 -8.18
CA GLU A 4 9.17 0.64 -7.37
C GLU A 4 8.44 1.66 -6.51
N MET A 5 8.66 1.62 -5.20
CA MET A 5 8.03 2.54 -4.25
C MET A 5 9.06 3.51 -3.70
N SER A 6 8.68 4.77 -3.55
CA SER A 6 9.56 5.82 -3.02
C SER A 6 8.77 6.94 -2.37
N LYS A 7 9.47 7.84 -1.68
CA LYS A 7 8.89 9.07 -1.09
C LYS A 7 7.69 8.77 -0.18
N PHE A 8 7.93 7.99 0.86
CA PHE A 8 6.97 7.64 1.89
C PHE A 8 6.75 8.84 2.82
N ILE A 9 5.52 9.35 2.88
CA ILE A 9 5.14 10.49 3.71
C ILE A 9 3.90 10.12 4.53
N LEU A 10 4.05 10.08 5.86
CA LEU A 10 2.97 9.77 6.77
C LEU A 10 2.29 11.06 7.28
N HIS A 11 0.99 11.18 7.02
CA HIS A 11 0.13 12.26 7.49
C HIS A 11 -0.96 11.67 8.40
N GLY A 12 -0.71 11.67 9.71
CA GLY A 12 -1.59 11.00 10.67
C GLY A 12 -1.64 9.50 10.42
N ASP A 13 -2.81 8.96 10.10
CA ASP A 13 -3.04 7.55 9.77
C ASP A 13 -2.93 7.24 8.27
N ILE A 14 -2.68 8.23 7.41
CA ILE A 14 -2.56 8.05 5.96
C ILE A 14 -1.09 8.12 5.53
N LEU A 15 -0.60 7.03 4.93
CA LEU A 15 0.69 6.98 4.26
C LEU A 15 0.50 7.28 2.77
N SER A 16 1.10 8.37 2.30
CA SER A 16 1.22 8.68 0.88
C SER A 16 2.58 8.22 0.35
N MET A 17 2.60 7.68 -0.86
CA MET A 17 3.84 7.22 -1.50
C MET A 17 3.78 7.36 -3.01
N LYS A 18 4.95 7.55 -3.63
CA LYS A 18 5.11 7.45 -5.08
C LYS A 18 5.35 6.01 -5.47
N VAL A 19 4.59 5.53 -6.45
CA VAL A 19 4.68 4.16 -6.95
C VAL A 19 4.87 4.22 -8.46
N LYS A 20 5.98 3.65 -8.95
CA LYS A 20 6.21 3.47 -10.38
C LYS A 20 5.83 2.05 -10.76
N ILE A 21 4.83 1.91 -11.63
CA ILE A 21 4.33 0.62 -12.14
C ILE A 21 4.61 0.57 -13.63
N ASP A 22 5.47 -0.37 -14.05
CA ASP A 22 5.85 -0.56 -15.46
C ASP A 22 6.27 0.75 -16.17
N GLY A 23 6.97 1.62 -15.44
CA GLY A 23 7.48 2.91 -15.95
C GLY A 23 6.57 4.11 -15.74
N VAL A 24 5.32 3.89 -15.33
CA VAL A 24 4.32 4.95 -15.12
C VAL A 24 4.28 5.36 -13.65
N ASP A 25 4.32 6.66 -13.37
CA ASP A 25 4.32 7.21 -12.02
C ASP A 25 2.91 7.46 -11.48
N TYR A 26 2.65 6.93 -10.29
CA TYR A 26 1.42 7.08 -9.53
C TYR A 26 1.71 7.66 -8.15
N THR A 27 0.70 8.26 -7.55
CA THR A 27 0.68 8.58 -6.13
C THR A 27 -0.42 7.74 -5.48
N PHE A 28 -0.04 6.98 -4.45
CA PHE A 28 -0.94 6.18 -3.65
C PHE A 28 -1.11 6.83 -2.27
N GLY A 29 -2.31 6.66 -1.71
CA GLY A 29 -2.64 6.95 -0.32
C GLY A 29 -3.26 5.72 0.31
N ILE A 30 -2.63 5.20 1.35
CA ILE A 30 -3.13 4.06 2.13
C ILE A 30 -3.34 4.49 3.59
N ARG A 31 -4.41 4.01 4.22
CA ARG A 31 -4.73 4.29 5.61
C ARG A 31 -4.38 3.10 6.49
N TRP A 32 -3.72 3.38 7.61
CA TRP A 32 -3.47 2.39 8.64
C TRP A 32 -4.77 2.02 9.35
N ARG A 33 -4.97 0.73 9.55
CA ARG A 33 -6.03 0.15 10.38
C ARG A 33 -5.40 -0.60 11.54
N ALA A 34 -6.05 -0.51 12.70
CA ALA A 34 -5.63 -1.27 13.86
C ALA A 34 -5.60 -2.78 13.51
N PRO A 35 -4.47 -3.47 13.74
CA PRO A 35 -4.30 -4.86 13.35
C PRO A 35 -5.26 -5.76 14.16
N LYS A 36 -5.95 -6.68 13.47
CA LYS A 36 -6.85 -7.69 14.06
C LYS A 36 -6.36 -9.08 13.68
N LYS A 37 -6.58 -10.11 14.51
CA LYS A 37 -6.19 -11.49 14.19
C LYS A 37 -6.91 -12.00 12.91
N PRO A 38 -6.20 -12.72 12.01
CA PRO A 38 -4.74 -12.83 11.91
C PRO A 38 -4.17 -11.48 11.47
N TYR A 39 -3.13 -10.96 12.15
CA TYR A 39 -2.65 -9.56 12.10
C TYR A 39 -2.06 -9.09 10.74
N ASP A 40 -2.67 -9.53 9.66
CA ASP A 40 -2.44 -9.16 8.27
C ASP A 40 -3.36 -7.98 7.88
N GLU A 41 -3.20 -7.47 6.65
CA GLU A 41 -4.11 -6.47 6.05
C GLU A 41 -4.28 -5.18 6.86
N THR A 42 -3.16 -4.68 7.41
CA THR A 42 -3.13 -3.47 8.25
C THR A 42 -3.27 -2.17 7.49
N TRP A 43 -3.10 -2.18 6.17
CA TRP A 43 -3.25 -1.02 5.30
C TRP A 43 -4.45 -1.17 4.37
N GLU A 44 -5.23 -0.10 4.22
CA GLU A 44 -6.34 -0.02 3.27
C GLU A 44 -6.03 1.04 2.21
N LEU A 45 -6.36 0.75 0.95
CA LEU A 45 -6.28 1.75 -0.12
C LEU A 45 -7.34 2.83 0.07
N VAL A 46 -6.91 4.09 0.19
CA VAL A 46 -7.81 5.25 0.23
C VAL A 46 -7.93 5.88 -1.15
N SER A 47 -6.79 6.03 -1.84
CA SER A 47 -6.75 6.69 -3.13
C SER A 47 -5.52 6.29 -3.92
N TYR A 48 -5.64 6.36 -5.24
CA TYR A 48 -4.48 6.48 -6.13
C TYR A 48 -4.83 7.42 -7.28
N ALA A 49 -3.81 7.94 -7.94
CA ALA A 49 -3.95 8.69 -9.19
C ALA A 49 -2.67 8.58 -10.01
N LYS A 50 -2.82 8.54 -11.33
CA LYS A 50 -1.71 8.68 -12.29
C LYS A 50 -1.19 10.10 -12.22
N ASN A 51 0.12 10.29 -12.05
CA ASN A 51 0.67 11.62 -11.81
C ASN A 51 0.56 12.56 -13.03
N SER A 52 0.49 12.01 -14.25
CA SER A 52 0.42 12.80 -15.49
C SER A 52 -0.99 13.28 -15.83
N THR A 53 -2.03 12.52 -15.50
CA THR A 53 -3.42 12.82 -15.89
C THR A 53 -4.38 12.98 -14.72
N GLY A 54 -4.01 12.52 -13.52
CA GLY A 54 -4.90 12.45 -12.36
C GLY A 54 -5.90 11.29 -12.41
N GLU A 55 -5.85 10.46 -13.45
CA GLU A 55 -6.80 9.38 -13.66
C GLU A 55 -6.54 8.16 -12.77
N LYS A 56 -7.59 7.36 -12.57
CA LYS A 56 -7.56 6.07 -11.89
C LYS A 56 -7.67 4.96 -12.94
N ASP A 57 -6.54 4.65 -13.58
CA ASP A 57 -6.48 3.76 -14.75
C ASP A 57 -5.82 2.40 -14.48
N LEU A 58 -5.64 2.02 -13.22
CA LEU A 58 -5.05 0.73 -12.86
C LEU A 58 -6.11 -0.38 -12.87
N SER A 59 -5.70 -1.56 -13.36
CA SER A 59 -6.53 -2.76 -13.29
C SER A 59 -6.67 -3.27 -11.85
N GLU A 60 -7.69 -4.08 -11.60
CA GLU A 60 -7.89 -4.71 -10.29
C GLU A 60 -6.69 -5.57 -9.88
N GLU A 61 -6.06 -6.27 -10.82
CA GLU A 61 -4.87 -7.08 -10.57
C GLU A 61 -3.65 -6.23 -10.16
N GLN A 62 -3.49 -5.06 -10.77
CA GLN A 62 -2.41 -4.13 -10.43
C GLN A 62 -2.61 -3.56 -9.02
N ILE A 63 -3.85 -3.16 -8.69
CA ILE A 63 -4.21 -2.70 -7.35
C ILE A 63 -4.02 -3.81 -6.34
N LYS A 64 -4.48 -5.02 -6.63
CA LYS A 64 -4.33 -6.18 -5.75
C LYS A 64 -2.86 -6.48 -5.48
N LYS A 65 -2.01 -6.49 -6.51
CA LYS A 65 -0.58 -6.73 -6.33
C LYS A 65 0.11 -5.62 -5.53
N PHE A 66 -0.30 -4.36 -5.69
CA PHE A 66 0.15 -3.28 -4.80
C PHE A 66 -0.25 -3.57 -3.34
N MET A 67 -1.52 -3.90 -3.10
CA MET A 67 -2.04 -4.19 -1.75
C MET A 67 -1.35 -5.40 -1.11
N ASP A 68 -1.13 -6.47 -1.86
CA ASP A 68 -0.39 -7.66 -1.42
C ASP A 68 1.07 -7.32 -1.06
N THR A 69 1.65 -6.30 -1.69
CA THR A 69 3.04 -5.85 -1.40
C THR A 69 3.11 -5.03 -0.11
N VAL A 70 2.15 -4.13 0.13
CA VAL A 70 2.14 -3.30 1.35
C VAL A 70 1.55 -4.03 2.57
N ASN A 71 0.77 -5.09 2.36
CA ASN A 71 0.26 -5.98 3.38
C ASN A 71 0.86 -7.39 3.22
N PRO A 72 2.14 -7.60 3.55
CA PRO A 72 2.73 -8.93 3.48
C PRO A 72 2.01 -9.86 4.49
N LYS A 73 1.49 -10.97 3.98
CA LYS A 73 0.83 -12.03 4.77
C LYS A 73 1.89 -12.83 5.53
N MET A 74 2.29 -12.31 6.68
CA MET A 74 3.36 -12.91 7.49
C MET A 74 2.79 -13.75 8.64
N ASN A 75 1.45 -13.74 8.84
CA ASN A 75 0.78 -14.42 9.95
C ASN A 75 1.48 -14.13 11.29
N TRP A 76 1.71 -12.85 11.55
CA TRP A 76 2.51 -12.39 12.68
C TRP A 76 2.04 -13.01 14.00
N ASN A 77 2.93 -13.72 14.68
CA ASN A 77 2.68 -14.14 16.06
C ASN A 77 3.14 -13.01 17.00
N ILE A 78 2.20 -12.14 17.41
CA ILE A 78 2.50 -11.00 18.29
C ILE A 78 3.16 -11.43 19.61
N ALA A 79 2.93 -12.68 20.06
CA ALA A 79 3.59 -13.22 21.26
C ALA A 79 5.12 -13.23 21.15
N ASP A 80 5.69 -13.31 19.94
CA ASP A 80 7.14 -13.30 19.72
C ASP A 80 7.78 -11.92 19.97
N PHE A 81 6.96 -10.87 20.11
CA PHE A 81 7.39 -9.48 20.25
C PHE A 81 7.06 -8.86 21.62
N GLN A 82 6.35 -9.59 22.48
CA GLN A 82 6.10 -9.20 23.87
C GLN A 82 7.20 -9.80 24.76
N LYS A 83 8.28 -9.03 24.99
CA LYS A 83 9.28 -9.31 26.03
C LYS A 83 8.93 -8.60 27.33
#